data_AF-A0A1M4MUU0-F1
#
_entry.id   AF-A0A1M4MUU0-F1
#
_cell.length_a   1.000
_cell.length_b   1.000
_cell.length_c   1.000
_cell.angle_alpha   90.00
_cell.angle_beta   90.00
_cell.angle_gamma   90.00
#
_symmetry.space_group_name_H-M   'P 1'
#
loop_
_entity.id
_entity.type
_entity.pdbx_description
1 polymer ?
#
loop_
_entity_poly.entity_id
_entity_poly.type
_entity_poly.pdbx_seq_one_letter_code
_entity_poly.pdbx_strand_id
1 'polypeptide(L)'
;MRRHLSNLVQTGFVVRRDSPNGKRYARRYGDEKVAFGFDLSPLVLRFQEVCEAAEAVRAAEERYKRLRATVSLMRRDLAGLAEYGSSLRPDLGLWDQFSDLAVLTARDLRRKLEMADLKQIEKALSAALDQARDLLGDGNTENMSTNDAVSEHHYQNSSKDLYDLEPRLEKARDPGNALERADAGARVDRREDEGDPPQEPEDQLMPNIPLGLVLASCQEFKSYVEQPVRHWHDLVRVADIVRPMMGISPSAWDEAKRYMGPEEASVVVVAMLERFGDIRSPGGYLRSLSAKAAIGEFSCGPMIMALMRRDAA
;
A
#
# COMPACT_ATOMS: atom_id res chain seq x y z
N MET A 1 -5.27 -11.44 29.15
CA MET A 1 -5.68 -10.22 29.88
C MET A 1 -4.91 -9.97 31.20
N ARG A 2 -4.90 -10.90 32.19
CA ARG A 2 -4.22 -10.68 33.49
C ARG A 2 -2.71 -10.40 33.40
N ARG A 3 -1.99 -11.03 32.47
CA ARG A 3 -0.55 -10.83 32.22
C ARG A 3 -0.22 -9.41 31.76
N HIS A 4 -0.93 -8.88 30.77
CA HIS A 4 -0.72 -7.50 30.27
C HIS A 4 -0.98 -6.47 31.36
N LEU A 5 -2.01 -6.69 32.18
CA LEU A 5 -2.34 -5.80 33.26
C LEU A 5 -1.32 -5.88 34.41
N SER A 6 -0.74 -7.05 34.66
CA SER A 6 0.41 -7.19 35.56
C SER A 6 1.62 -6.42 35.06
N ASN A 7 1.92 -6.48 33.75
CA ASN A 7 3.02 -5.73 33.16
C ASN A 7 2.81 -4.22 33.29
N LEU A 8 1.61 -3.70 33.01
CA LEU A 8 1.28 -2.28 33.18
C LEU A 8 1.45 -1.79 34.63
N VAL A 9 1.19 -2.68 35.59
CA VAL A 9 1.40 -2.38 37.02
C VAL A 9 2.88 -2.40 37.36
N GLN A 10 3.63 -3.38 36.87
CA GLN A 10 5.09 -3.46 37.06
C GLN A 10 5.85 -2.30 36.41
N THR A 11 5.39 -1.82 35.26
CA THR A 11 5.98 -0.67 34.55
C THR A 11 5.50 0.68 35.07
N GLY A 12 4.62 0.69 36.09
CA GLY A 12 4.13 1.90 36.76
C GLY A 12 3.13 2.72 35.95
N PHE A 13 2.56 2.18 34.87
CA PHE A 13 1.51 2.87 34.10
C PHE A 13 0.13 2.72 34.74
N VAL A 14 -0.08 1.68 35.54
CA VAL A 14 -1.33 1.47 36.28
C VAL A 14 -1.00 1.16 37.73
N VAL A 15 -1.69 1.81 38.68
CA VAL A 15 -1.54 1.46 40.10
C VAL A 15 -2.75 0.64 40.55
N ARG A 16 -2.51 -0.42 41.34
CA ARG A 16 -3.58 -1.19 41.98
C ARG A 16 -3.91 -0.60 43.34
N ARG A 17 -5.16 -0.21 43.53
CA ARG A 17 -5.75 0.15 44.81
C ARG A 17 -6.74 -0.93 45.21
N ASP A 18 -6.23 -2.00 45.81
CA ASP A 18 -7.06 -3.13 46.18
C ASP A 18 -7.99 -2.77 47.35
N SER A 19 -9.26 -3.18 47.28
CA SER A 19 -10.17 -3.08 48.40
C SER A 19 -10.03 -4.29 49.34
N PRO A 20 -10.43 -4.17 50.61
CA PRO A 20 -10.40 -5.30 51.55
C PRO A 20 -11.17 -6.54 51.08
N ASN A 21 -12.13 -6.36 50.16
CA ASN A 21 -12.99 -7.42 49.65
C ASN A 21 -12.68 -7.81 48.18
N GLY A 22 -11.59 -7.29 47.60
CA GLY A 22 -11.18 -7.56 46.22
C GLY A 22 -12.12 -7.00 45.12
N LYS A 23 -13.18 -6.26 45.49
CA LYS A 23 -14.13 -5.64 44.57
C LYS A 23 -13.73 -4.20 44.22
N ARG A 24 -14.11 -3.74 43.03
CA ARG A 24 -13.91 -2.34 42.59
C ARG A 24 -15.13 -1.52 43.01
N TYR A 25 -14.93 -0.51 43.85
CA TYR A 25 -15.99 0.40 44.26
C TYR A 25 -15.40 1.74 44.68
N ALA A 26 -16.19 2.80 44.57
CA ALA A 26 -15.84 4.10 45.13
C ALA A 26 -16.67 4.33 46.40
N ARG A 27 -16.03 4.81 47.47
CA ARG A 27 -16.68 5.21 48.72
C ARG A 27 -16.44 6.69 48.93
N ARG A 28 -17.50 7.44 49.23
CA ARG A 28 -17.39 8.83 49.67
C ARG A 28 -17.38 8.90 51.19
N TYR A 29 -16.45 9.68 51.75
CA TYR A 29 -16.42 10.08 53.15
C TYR A 29 -16.55 11.59 53.18
N GLY A 30 -17.77 12.09 53.40
CA GLY A 30 -18.06 13.52 53.23
C GLY A 30 -17.81 13.95 51.78
N ASP A 31 -16.90 14.91 51.59
CA ASP A 31 -16.54 15.45 50.27
C ASP A 31 -15.41 14.66 49.57
N GLU A 32 -14.68 13.79 50.30
CA GLU A 32 -13.61 12.96 49.72
C GLU A 32 -14.15 11.68 49.09
N LYS A 33 -13.73 11.39 47.85
CA LYS A 33 -14.07 10.16 47.12
C LYS A 33 -12.84 9.25 47.05
N VAL A 34 -12.87 8.13 47.77
CA VAL A 34 -11.84 7.09 47.70
C VAL A 34 -12.29 6.00 46.73
N ALA A 35 -11.55 5.82 45.63
CA ALA A 35 -11.82 4.78 44.63
C ALA A 35 -10.88 3.59 44.83
N PHE A 36 -11.44 2.39 44.94
CA PHE A 36 -10.71 1.13 44.94
C PHE A 36 -10.84 0.45 43.58
N GLY A 37 -9.73 0.00 43.01
CA GLY A 37 -9.62 -0.57 41.67
C GLY A 37 -8.28 -0.24 41.02
N PHE A 38 -8.31 0.24 39.78
CA PHE A 38 -7.11 0.71 39.08
C PHE A 38 -7.07 2.22 39.07
N ASP A 39 -5.91 2.76 39.41
CA ASP A 39 -5.60 4.17 39.32
C ASP A 39 -4.79 4.41 38.04
N LEU A 40 -5.34 5.26 37.17
CA LEU A 40 -4.80 5.60 35.86
C LEU A 40 -4.10 6.98 35.87
N SER A 41 -4.03 7.67 37.01
CA SER A 41 -3.29 8.94 37.13
C SER A 41 -1.86 8.87 36.57
N PRO A 42 -1.09 7.76 36.69
CA PRO A 42 0.23 7.67 36.08
C PRO A 42 0.22 7.76 34.55
N LEU A 43 -0.85 7.31 33.86
CA LEU A 43 -0.95 7.46 32.40
C LEU A 43 -1.05 8.92 31.97
N VAL A 44 -1.78 9.73 32.74
CA VAL A 44 -1.93 11.16 32.46
C VAL A 44 -0.63 11.89 32.74
N LEU A 45 0.04 11.58 33.86
CA LEU A 45 1.31 12.20 34.24
C LEU A 45 2.45 11.85 33.26
N ARG A 46 2.45 10.62 32.71
CA ARG A 46 3.46 10.13 31.77
C ARG A 46 3.03 10.22 30.31
N PHE A 47 1.92 10.90 30.03
CA PHE A 47 1.38 11.01 28.68
C PHE A 47 2.42 11.55 27.69
N GLN A 48 3.08 12.64 28.07
CA GLN A 48 4.08 13.28 27.22
C GLN A 48 5.28 12.36 26.95
N GLU A 49 5.82 11.70 27.98
CA GLU A 49 6.92 10.73 27.85
C GLU A 49 6.56 9.62 26.84
N VAL A 50 5.34 9.08 26.94
CA VAL A 50 4.87 8.02 26.05
C VAL A 50 4.70 8.53 24.61
N CYS A 51 4.15 9.72 24.44
CA CYS A 51 4.00 10.35 23.12
C CYS A 51 5.36 10.60 22.46
N GLU A 52 6.31 11.18 23.20
CA GLU A 52 7.67 11.44 22.71
C GLU A 52 8.40 10.13 22.34
N ALA A 53 8.28 9.09 23.18
CA ALA A 53 8.84 7.78 22.87
C ALA A 53 8.21 7.16 21.62
N ALA A 54 6.88 7.27 21.47
CA ALA A 54 6.18 6.76 20.29
C ALA A 54 6.55 7.53 19.01
N GLU A 55 6.73 8.85 19.09
CA GLU A 55 7.22 9.67 17.99
C GLU A 55 8.66 9.33 17.62
N ALA A 56 9.54 9.13 18.59
CA ALA A 56 10.92 8.72 18.35
C ALA A 56 11.00 7.36 17.61
N VAL A 57 10.16 6.40 17.99
CA VAL A 57 10.06 5.10 17.31
C VAL A 57 9.55 5.28 15.87
N ARG A 58 8.45 6.01 15.67
CA ARG A 58 7.91 6.29 14.33
C ARG A 58 8.94 6.99 13.43
N ALA A 59 9.67 7.98 13.96
CA ALA A 59 10.72 8.68 13.22
C ALA A 59 11.94 7.77 12.92
N ALA A 60 12.27 6.82 13.79
CA ALA A 60 13.31 5.82 13.50
C ALA A 60 12.87 4.86 12.38
N GLU A 61 11.63 4.39 12.40
CA GLU A 61 11.06 3.54 11.35
C GLU A 61 10.99 4.26 10.01
N GLU A 62 10.57 5.53 9.99
CA GLU A 62 10.52 6.32 8.76
C GLU A 62 11.93 6.55 8.17
N ARG A 63 12.93 6.85 9.00
CA ARG A 63 14.33 6.95 8.56
C ARG A 63 14.82 5.64 7.94
N TYR A 64 14.47 4.50 8.54
CA TYR A 64 14.80 3.18 8.00
C TYR A 64 14.14 2.93 6.65
N LYS A 65 12.83 3.23 6.53
CA LYS A 65 12.06 3.10 5.29
C LYS A 65 12.65 3.96 4.17
N ARG A 66 12.97 5.23 4.48
CA ARG A 66 13.57 6.16 3.53
C ARG A 66 14.91 5.64 3.02
N LEU A 67 15.83 5.26 3.91
CA LEU A 67 17.13 4.75 3.53
C LEU A 67 17.02 3.47 2.67
N ARG A 68 16.15 2.55 3.07
CA ARG A 68 15.94 1.31 2.33
C ARG A 68 15.36 1.56 0.93
N ALA A 69 14.46 2.53 0.78
CA ALA A 69 13.95 2.96 -0.50
C ALA A 69 15.06 3.56 -1.37
N THR A 70 15.90 4.44 -0.80
CA THR A 70 17.08 5.01 -1.48
C THR A 70 18.01 3.92 -1.99
N VAL A 71 18.39 2.96 -1.15
CA VAL A 71 19.25 1.82 -1.54
C VAL A 71 18.60 0.99 -2.66
N SER A 72 17.28 0.77 -2.60
CA SER A 72 16.55 0.05 -3.64
C SER A 72 16.57 0.75 -5.00
N LEU A 73 16.48 2.09 -5.00
CA LEU A 73 16.60 2.92 -6.20
C LEU A 73 18.03 2.90 -6.74
N MET A 74 19.02 3.22 -5.91
CA MET A 74 20.44 3.21 -6.30
C MET A 74 20.88 1.88 -6.90
N ARG A 75 20.39 0.76 -6.35
CA ARG A 75 20.63 -0.57 -6.92
C ARG A 75 20.05 -0.72 -8.33
N ARG A 76 18.82 -0.26 -8.56
CA ARG A 76 18.18 -0.31 -9.89
C ARG A 76 18.94 0.57 -10.89
N ASP A 77 19.32 1.77 -10.45
CA ASP A 77 20.10 2.70 -11.27
C ASP A 77 21.45 2.07 -11.64
N LEU A 78 22.14 1.43 -10.68
CA LEU A 78 23.41 0.77 -10.93
C LEU A 78 23.27 -0.40 -11.93
N ALA A 79 22.22 -1.21 -11.79
CA ALA A 79 21.95 -2.29 -12.74
C ALA A 79 21.67 -1.75 -14.16
N GLY A 80 20.87 -0.69 -14.27
CA GLY A 80 20.57 -0.05 -15.55
C GLY A 80 21.81 0.60 -16.18
N LEU A 81 22.65 1.27 -15.39
CA LEU A 81 23.91 1.83 -15.87
C LEU A 81 24.91 0.75 -16.28
N ALA A 82 24.92 -0.40 -15.59
CA ALA A 82 25.77 -1.52 -15.96
C ALA A 82 25.36 -2.13 -17.31
N GLU A 83 24.06 -2.34 -17.52
CA GLU A 83 23.51 -2.83 -18.79
C GLU A 83 23.78 -1.84 -19.94
N TYR A 84 23.50 -0.56 -19.71
CA TYR A 84 23.77 0.50 -20.68
C TYR A 84 25.27 0.61 -21.00
N GLY A 85 26.11 0.68 -19.98
CA GLY A 85 27.56 0.77 -20.13
C GLY A 85 28.16 -0.42 -20.86
N SER A 86 27.69 -1.64 -20.58
CA SER A 86 28.09 -2.86 -21.29
C SER A 86 27.71 -2.80 -22.77
N SER A 87 26.55 -2.22 -23.10
CA SER A 87 26.14 -2.04 -24.51
C SER A 87 26.99 -1.03 -25.28
N LEU A 88 27.54 0.00 -24.62
CA LEU A 88 28.41 0.99 -25.26
C LEU A 88 29.88 0.55 -25.30
N ARG A 89 30.38 -0.01 -24.21
CA ARG A 89 31.79 -0.40 -24.01
C ARG A 89 31.86 -1.78 -23.34
N PRO A 90 31.70 -2.87 -24.11
CA PRO A 90 31.66 -4.23 -23.59
C PRO A 90 33.01 -4.75 -23.09
N ASP A 91 34.10 -4.02 -23.33
CA ASP A 91 35.48 -4.36 -22.98
C ASP A 91 35.82 -4.13 -21.50
N LEU A 92 34.96 -3.42 -20.75
CA LEU A 92 35.19 -3.11 -19.35
C LEU A 92 34.50 -4.14 -18.43
N GLY A 93 35.27 -5.01 -17.80
CA GLY A 93 34.79 -5.95 -16.76
C GLY A 93 34.29 -5.28 -15.47
N LEU A 94 34.29 -3.94 -15.41
CA LEU A 94 33.65 -3.16 -14.36
C LEU A 94 32.12 -3.25 -14.44
N TRP A 95 31.56 -3.43 -15.65
CA TRP A 95 30.10 -3.58 -15.80
C TRP A 95 29.58 -4.85 -15.14
N ASP A 96 30.32 -5.96 -15.26
CA ASP A 96 30.00 -7.21 -14.57
C ASP A 96 30.04 -7.03 -13.05
N GLN A 97 31.04 -6.31 -12.52
CA GLN A 97 31.15 -6.01 -11.09
C GLN A 97 29.97 -5.17 -10.58
N PHE A 98 29.51 -4.19 -11.35
CA PHE A 98 28.33 -3.38 -10.99
C PHE A 98 27.03 -4.19 -11.03
N SER A 99 26.88 -5.07 -12.03
CA SER A 99 25.76 -6.00 -12.12
C SER A 99 25.74 -6.95 -10.92
N ASP A 100 26.88 -7.56 -10.59
CA ASP A 100 27.03 -8.44 -9.43
C ASP A 100 26.71 -7.72 -8.12
N LEU A 101 27.21 -6.50 -7.93
CA LEU A 101 26.91 -5.68 -6.76
C LEU A 101 25.40 -5.40 -6.65
N ALA A 102 24.73 -5.09 -7.76
CA ALA A 102 23.30 -4.86 -7.78
C ALA A 102 22.50 -6.14 -7.43
N VAL A 103 22.93 -7.30 -7.93
CA VAL A 103 22.30 -8.61 -7.64
C VAL A 103 22.51 -9.01 -6.18
N LEU A 104 23.73 -8.89 -5.64
CA LEU A 104 24.03 -9.18 -4.24
C LEU A 104 23.22 -8.29 -3.31
N THR A 105 23.16 -6.98 -3.61
CA THR A 105 22.33 -6.04 -2.87
C THR A 105 20.85 -6.40 -2.93
N ALA A 106 20.34 -6.86 -4.08
CA ALA A 106 18.96 -7.34 -4.19
C ALA A 106 18.68 -8.51 -3.24
N ARG A 107 19.63 -9.44 -3.10
CA ARG A 107 19.51 -10.59 -2.20
C ARG A 107 19.55 -10.15 -0.75
N ASP A 108 20.45 -9.24 -0.40
CA ASP A 108 20.51 -8.69 0.95
C ASP A 108 19.22 -7.99 1.33
N LEU A 109 18.66 -7.18 0.44
CA LEU A 109 17.39 -6.51 0.69
C LEU A 109 16.22 -7.49 0.93
N ARG A 110 16.28 -8.78 0.57
CA ARG A 110 15.19 -9.73 0.88
C ARG A 110 15.02 -10.02 2.36
N ARG A 111 16.05 -9.77 3.18
CA ARG A 111 16.00 -9.93 4.65
C ARG A 111 15.87 -8.58 5.36
N LYS A 112 15.54 -8.63 6.65
CA LYS A 112 15.54 -7.44 7.52
C LYS A 112 17.00 -7.12 7.88
N LEU A 113 17.50 -5.99 7.39
CA LEU A 113 18.85 -5.49 7.69
C LEU A 113 18.79 -4.53 8.87
N GLU A 114 19.91 -4.38 9.56
CA GLU A 114 20.05 -3.29 10.51
C GLU A 114 20.34 -1.97 9.79
N MET A 115 20.09 -0.86 10.49
CA MET A 115 20.36 0.49 9.95
C MET A 115 21.82 0.67 9.54
N ALA A 116 22.76 0.05 10.27
CA ALA A 116 24.19 0.13 9.97
C ALA A 116 24.52 -0.56 8.63
N ASP A 117 23.96 -1.75 8.40
CA ASP A 117 24.18 -2.52 7.17
C ASP A 117 23.63 -1.77 5.96
N LEU A 118 22.43 -1.19 6.07
CA LEU A 118 21.84 -0.38 5.00
C LEU A 118 22.70 0.83 4.62
N LYS A 119 23.30 1.51 5.61
CA LYS A 119 24.23 2.62 5.35
C LYS A 119 25.51 2.17 4.67
N GLN A 120 26.00 0.98 5.01
CA GLN A 120 27.17 0.40 4.37
C GLN A 120 26.89 0.07 2.90
N ILE A 121 25.72 -0.50 2.61
CA ILE A 121 25.27 -0.78 1.25
C ILE A 121 25.06 0.53 0.47
N GLU A 122 24.40 1.53 1.06
CA GLU A 122 24.22 2.86 0.45
C GLU A 122 25.58 3.45 0.03
N LYS A 123 26.58 3.41 0.90
CA LYS A 123 27.93 3.91 0.60
C LYS A 123 28.59 3.13 -0.54
N ALA A 124 28.46 1.80 -0.56
CA ALA A 124 29.01 0.96 -1.63
C ALA A 124 28.34 1.26 -2.98
N LEU A 125 27.01 1.38 -3.00
CA LEU A 125 26.27 1.73 -4.20
C LEU A 125 26.58 3.15 -4.69
N SER A 126 26.74 4.12 -3.79
CA SER A 126 27.10 5.50 -4.16
C SER A 126 28.44 5.51 -4.89
N ALA A 127 29.45 4.84 -4.33
CA ALA A 127 30.77 4.77 -4.95
C ALA A 127 30.73 4.07 -6.32
N ALA A 128 29.93 3.01 -6.46
CA ALA A 128 29.78 2.31 -7.74
C ALA A 128 29.03 3.16 -8.78
N LEU A 129 28.01 3.91 -8.37
CA LEU A 129 27.27 4.83 -9.24
C LEU A 129 28.15 5.99 -9.72
N ASP A 130 28.98 6.56 -8.84
CA ASP A 130 29.90 7.63 -9.21
C ASP A 130 30.94 7.10 -10.21
N GLN A 131 31.52 5.91 -9.98
CA GLN A 131 32.43 5.27 -10.93
C GLN A 131 31.75 4.97 -12.28
N ALA A 132 30.52 4.45 -12.27
CA ALA A 132 29.77 4.19 -13.50
C ALA A 132 29.51 5.49 -14.28
N ARG A 133 29.19 6.59 -13.58
CA ARG A 133 28.98 7.91 -14.19
C ARG A 133 30.27 8.47 -14.78
N ASP A 134 31.39 8.37 -14.07
CA ASP A 134 32.68 8.85 -14.57
C ASP A 134 33.09 8.12 -15.85
N LEU A 135 32.90 6.79 -15.89
CA LEU A 135 33.17 6.00 -17.09
C LEU A 135 32.28 6.46 -18.26
N LEU A 136 30.99 6.67 -18.03
CA LEU A 136 30.07 7.12 -19.10
C LEU A 136 30.26 8.61 -19.47
N GLY A 137 30.84 9.40 -18.57
CA GLY A 137 31.01 10.85 -18.67
C GLY A 137 32.16 11.31 -19.56
N ASP A 138 33.05 10.42 -20.01
CA ASP A 138 34.14 10.76 -20.94
C ASP A 138 33.68 11.10 -22.37
N GLY A 139 32.38 10.97 -22.65
CA GLY A 139 31.75 11.57 -23.82
C GLY A 139 31.47 13.05 -23.54
N ASN A 140 32.49 13.89 -23.66
CA ASN A 140 32.37 15.34 -23.67
C ASN A 140 31.41 15.73 -24.80
N THR A 141 30.11 15.83 -24.53
CA THR A 141 29.12 16.28 -25.50
C THR A 141 29.47 17.73 -25.81
N GLU A 142 30.08 17.97 -26.97
CA GLU A 142 30.13 19.32 -27.55
C GLU A 142 28.72 19.87 -27.47
N ASN A 143 28.57 21.01 -26.77
CA ASN A 143 27.32 21.75 -26.70
C ASN A 143 26.92 22.18 -28.12
N MET A 144 26.24 21.31 -28.86
CA MET A 144 25.51 21.63 -30.09
C MET A 144 24.16 22.28 -29.74
N SER A 145 24.14 23.14 -28.71
CA SER A 145 23.02 24.05 -28.50
C SER A 145 23.17 25.19 -29.49
N THR A 146 22.66 24.98 -30.71
CA THR A 146 22.30 26.10 -31.58
C THR A 146 21.11 26.79 -30.93
N ASN A 147 21.30 28.07 -30.62
CA ASN A 147 20.43 28.88 -29.78
C ASN A 147 19.24 29.40 -30.61
N ASP A 148 18.34 28.52 -31.06
CA ASP A 148 17.16 28.95 -31.86
C ASP A 148 15.87 28.17 -31.56
N ALA A 149 15.55 28.00 -30.27
CA ALA A 149 14.18 27.70 -29.86
C ALA A 149 13.92 28.17 -28.44
N VAL A 150 13.31 29.35 -28.30
CA VAL A 150 12.69 29.80 -27.06
C VAL A 150 11.45 28.95 -26.80
N SER A 151 11.61 27.87 -26.06
CA SER A 151 10.55 27.23 -25.26
C SER A 151 11.16 26.28 -24.26
N GLU A 152 11.52 26.80 -23.10
CA GLU A 152 11.70 25.98 -21.91
C GLU A 152 10.33 25.45 -21.49
N HIS A 153 10.18 24.12 -21.46
CA HIS A 153 9.03 23.49 -20.81
C HIS A 153 9.08 23.80 -19.31
N HIS A 154 8.24 24.74 -18.91
CA HIS A 154 8.00 25.14 -17.54
C HIS A 154 7.62 23.93 -16.68
N TYR A 155 8.49 23.52 -15.75
CA TYR A 155 8.17 22.57 -14.69
C TYR A 155 7.11 23.19 -13.76
N GLN A 156 5.82 22.88 -13.99
CA GLN A 156 4.79 23.13 -12.99
C GLN A 156 4.81 22.02 -11.94
N ASN A 157 5.58 22.22 -10.88
CA ASN A 157 5.33 21.55 -9.60
C ASN A 157 4.19 22.29 -8.90
N SER A 158 2.98 21.72 -8.92
CA SER A 158 1.91 22.17 -8.02
C SER A 158 1.68 21.13 -6.93
N SER A 159 2.41 21.28 -5.83
CA SER A 159 1.96 20.84 -4.52
C SER A 159 0.75 21.70 -4.13
N LYS A 160 -0.44 21.11 -4.11
CA LYS A 160 -1.59 21.71 -3.44
C LYS A 160 -2.57 20.63 -2.97
N ASP A 161 -2.38 20.23 -1.72
CA ASP A 161 -3.46 19.76 -0.86
C ASP A 161 -4.47 20.89 -0.69
N LEU A 162 -5.71 20.69 -1.12
CA LEU A 162 -6.87 21.43 -0.63
C LEU A 162 -8.07 20.48 -0.59
N TYR A 163 -8.51 20.20 0.63
CA TYR A 163 -9.86 19.75 0.95
C TYR A 163 -10.88 20.73 0.36
N ASP A 164 -11.95 20.24 -0.26
CA ASP A 164 -13.23 20.93 -0.18
C ASP A 164 -14.43 19.99 -0.41
N LEU A 165 -15.46 20.22 0.39
CA LEU A 165 -16.73 19.49 0.46
C LEU A 165 -17.71 19.98 -0.64
N GLU A 166 -18.75 19.17 -0.90
CA GLU A 166 -19.80 19.33 -1.93
C GLU A 166 -20.45 20.73 -2.04
N PRO A 167 -21.17 20.99 -3.16
CA PRO A 167 -22.62 21.04 -2.98
C PRO A 167 -23.50 20.46 -4.11
N ARG A 168 -24.64 19.92 -3.66
CA ARG A 168 -25.88 19.57 -4.38
C ARG A 168 -26.39 20.66 -5.32
N LEU A 169 -27.10 20.26 -6.39
CA LEU A 169 -27.96 21.16 -7.16
C LEU A 169 -29.24 20.46 -7.64
N GLU A 170 -30.35 20.73 -6.96
CA GLU A 170 -31.71 20.60 -7.48
C GLU A 170 -32.02 21.79 -8.39
N LYS A 171 -32.68 21.56 -9.54
CA LYS A 171 -33.76 22.44 -10.01
C LYS A 171 -34.65 21.79 -11.08
N ALA A 172 -35.89 21.57 -10.66
CA ALA A 172 -37.17 21.69 -11.39
C ALA A 172 -37.20 22.85 -12.42
N ARG A 173 -38.03 22.93 -13.47
CA ARG A 173 -39.32 22.32 -13.86
C ARG A 173 -39.63 22.70 -15.33
N ASP A 174 -40.17 21.74 -16.11
CA ASP A 174 -41.37 21.73 -17.00
C ASP A 174 -41.83 23.00 -17.78
N PRO A 175 -42.55 22.88 -18.93
CA PRO A 175 -43.92 22.30 -19.00
C PRO A 175 -44.30 21.48 -20.26
N GLY A 176 -45.05 20.38 -20.05
CA GLY A 176 -46.50 20.37 -20.36
C GLY A 176 -47.04 19.52 -21.54
N ASN A 177 -47.90 18.55 -21.15
CA ASN A 177 -49.02 17.85 -21.82
C ASN A 177 -48.77 16.38 -22.22
N ALA A 178 -49.72 15.45 -22.15
CA ALA A 178 -50.95 15.23 -21.37
C ALA A 178 -51.46 13.84 -21.82
N LEU A 179 -51.72 12.90 -20.90
CA LEU A 179 -52.95 12.07 -20.86
C LEU A 179 -52.99 11.12 -19.63
N GLU A 180 -54.01 11.39 -18.79
CA GLU A 180 -54.82 10.54 -17.92
C GLU A 180 -54.87 9.02 -18.25
N ARG A 181 -54.99 8.03 -17.34
CA ARG A 181 -55.95 7.74 -16.23
C ARG A 181 -55.57 6.30 -15.76
N ALA A 182 -55.88 5.69 -14.62
CA ALA A 182 -56.71 5.97 -13.47
C ALA A 182 -56.38 4.94 -12.37
N ASP A 183 -56.73 5.32 -11.15
CA ASP A 183 -57.43 4.52 -10.15
C ASP A 183 -56.69 3.91 -8.94
N ALA A 184 -57.37 4.08 -7.82
CA ALA A 184 -56.92 4.10 -6.46
C ALA A 184 -57.43 2.90 -5.66
N GLY A 185 -56.93 2.73 -4.44
CA GLY A 185 -57.75 2.22 -3.34
C GLY A 185 -57.14 1.11 -2.48
N ALA A 186 -56.50 1.54 -1.39
CA ALA A 186 -56.10 0.71 -0.26
C ALA A 186 -57.29 0.11 0.51
N ARG A 187 -57.09 -1.05 1.17
CA ARG A 187 -57.61 -1.41 2.52
C ARG A 187 -56.73 -2.49 3.18
N VAL A 188 -56.86 -2.54 4.51
CA VAL A 188 -55.93 -2.96 5.57
C VAL A 188 -56.43 -4.28 6.21
N ASP A 189 -55.54 -5.15 6.74
CA ASP A 189 -55.39 -5.48 8.18
C ASP A 189 -54.71 -6.86 8.46
N ARG A 190 -53.66 -6.80 9.30
CA ARG A 190 -53.24 -7.74 10.37
C ARG A 190 -52.72 -9.17 10.08
N ARG A 191 -51.45 -9.44 10.46
CA ARG A 191 -51.04 -10.07 11.75
C ARG A 191 -49.51 -10.27 11.81
N GLU A 192 -48.97 -10.11 13.01
CA GLU A 192 -47.57 -10.25 13.41
C GLU A 192 -47.14 -11.72 13.42
N ASP A 193 -45.91 -12.02 12.97
CA ASP A 193 -45.08 -13.07 13.57
C ASP A 193 -43.59 -12.78 13.33
N GLU A 194 -42.78 -13.07 14.35
CA GLU A 194 -41.34 -12.87 14.40
C GLU A 194 -40.58 -13.77 13.42
N GLY A 195 -39.55 -13.24 12.78
CA GLY A 195 -38.62 -14.02 11.97
C GLY A 195 -37.51 -13.14 11.40
N ASP A 196 -36.29 -13.39 11.86
CA ASP A 196 -35.01 -12.85 11.38
C ASP A 196 -34.99 -12.61 9.86
N PRO A 197 -34.52 -11.44 9.36
CA PRO A 197 -34.25 -11.31 7.94
C PRO A 197 -33.06 -12.22 7.54
N PRO A 198 -33.17 -13.01 6.46
CA PRO A 198 -32.15 -13.97 6.06
C PRO A 198 -30.80 -13.30 5.80
N GLN A 199 -29.74 -13.84 6.40
CA GLN A 199 -28.36 -13.57 5.98
C GLN A 199 -28.20 -14.01 4.52
N GLU A 200 -28.02 -13.05 3.61
CA GLU A 200 -27.59 -13.33 2.25
C GLU A 200 -26.14 -13.86 2.29
N PRO A 201 -25.83 -14.98 1.61
CA PRO A 201 -24.54 -15.67 1.77
C PRO A 201 -23.42 -14.89 1.08
N GLU A 202 -22.41 -14.49 1.87
CA GLU A 202 -21.17 -13.79 1.46
C GLU A 202 -20.23 -14.63 0.53
N ASP A 203 -20.69 -15.77 0.00
CA ASP A 203 -19.84 -16.76 -0.70
C ASP A 203 -19.67 -16.53 -2.21
N GLN A 204 -20.24 -15.47 -2.81
CA GLN A 204 -20.21 -15.28 -4.28
C GLN A 204 -19.11 -14.34 -4.82
N LEU A 205 -18.26 -13.75 -3.99
CA LEU A 205 -17.24 -12.79 -4.42
C LEU A 205 -15.79 -13.21 -4.17
N MET A 206 -15.55 -14.43 -3.70
CA MET A 206 -14.19 -14.94 -3.61
C MET A 206 -13.66 -15.28 -5.01
N PRO A 207 -12.48 -14.79 -5.40
CA PRO A 207 -11.88 -15.15 -6.68
C PRO A 207 -11.71 -16.68 -6.73
N ASN A 208 -12.00 -17.29 -7.88
CA ASN A 208 -11.94 -18.73 -8.12
C ASN A 208 -10.51 -19.31 -8.09
N ILE A 209 -9.58 -18.63 -7.43
CA ILE A 209 -8.16 -18.97 -7.30
C ILE A 209 -7.79 -18.93 -5.82
N PRO A 210 -7.20 -20.01 -5.27
CA PRO A 210 -6.72 -19.99 -3.90
C PRO A 210 -5.65 -18.90 -3.70
N LEU A 211 -5.77 -18.12 -2.63
CA LEU A 211 -4.79 -17.08 -2.28
C LEU A 211 -3.36 -17.63 -2.26
N GLY A 212 -3.16 -18.84 -1.72
CA GLY A 212 -1.86 -19.50 -1.69
C GLY A 212 -1.22 -19.68 -3.07
N LEU A 213 -2.02 -19.89 -4.12
CA LEU A 213 -1.51 -20.00 -5.50
C LEU A 213 -0.99 -18.65 -6.01
N VAL A 214 -1.72 -17.57 -5.71
CA VAL A 214 -1.32 -16.19 -6.07
C VAL A 214 -0.03 -15.82 -5.35
N LEU A 215 0.08 -16.12 -4.05
CA LEU A 215 1.29 -15.82 -3.24
C LEU A 215 2.52 -16.63 -3.65
N ALA A 216 2.33 -17.80 -4.24
CA ALA A 216 3.42 -18.62 -4.78
C ALA A 216 3.89 -18.09 -6.14
N SER A 217 2.95 -17.65 -6.99
CA SER A 217 3.20 -17.25 -8.38
C SER A 217 3.64 -15.80 -8.53
N CYS A 218 3.33 -14.95 -7.54
CA CYS A 218 3.75 -13.55 -7.53
C CYS A 218 4.62 -13.32 -6.30
N GLN A 219 5.84 -12.83 -6.48
CA GLN A 219 6.78 -12.60 -5.39
C GLN A 219 7.30 -11.17 -5.33
N GLU A 220 7.18 -10.40 -6.40
CA GLU A 220 7.71 -9.03 -6.47
C GLU A 220 7.07 -8.11 -5.42
N PHE A 221 5.80 -8.34 -5.10
CA PHE A 221 5.06 -7.55 -4.10
C PHE A 221 5.65 -7.68 -2.68
N LYS A 222 6.39 -8.76 -2.38
CA LYS A 222 7.00 -8.99 -1.05
C LYS A 222 8.00 -7.87 -0.69
N SER A 223 8.56 -7.19 -1.68
CA SER A 223 9.45 -6.04 -1.49
C SER A 223 8.74 -4.82 -0.88
N TYR A 224 7.40 -4.78 -0.94
CA TYR A 224 6.58 -3.64 -0.55
C TYR A 224 5.81 -3.85 0.76
N VAL A 225 5.93 -5.03 1.38
CA VAL A 225 5.22 -5.39 2.62
C VAL A 225 6.16 -5.89 3.71
N GLU A 226 5.87 -5.50 4.95
CA GLU A 226 6.64 -5.93 6.13
C GLU A 226 6.13 -7.25 6.72
N GLN A 227 4.82 -7.51 6.61
CA GLN A 227 4.18 -8.72 7.10
C GLN A 227 3.74 -9.61 5.94
N PRO A 228 3.82 -10.94 6.09
CA PRO A 228 3.33 -11.85 5.07
C PRO A 228 1.81 -11.74 4.93
N VAL A 229 1.33 -11.70 3.70
CA VAL A 229 -0.09 -11.72 3.35
C VAL A 229 -0.69 -13.05 3.79
N ARG A 230 -1.71 -13.01 4.66
CA ARG A 230 -2.42 -14.21 5.15
C ARG A 230 -3.87 -14.24 4.71
N HIS A 231 -4.45 -13.07 4.46
CA HIS A 231 -5.84 -12.91 4.08
C HIS A 231 -5.98 -12.05 2.82
N TRP A 232 -7.11 -12.18 2.12
CA TRP A 232 -7.40 -11.39 0.92
C TRP A 232 -7.35 -9.88 1.17
N HIS A 233 -7.85 -9.43 2.32
CA HIS A 233 -7.76 -8.03 2.72
C HIS A 233 -6.31 -7.50 2.78
N ASP A 234 -5.36 -8.35 3.17
CA ASP A 234 -3.95 -7.98 3.16
C ASP A 234 -3.45 -7.78 1.72
N LEU A 235 -3.88 -8.64 0.79
CA LEU A 235 -3.54 -8.51 -0.64
C LEU A 235 -4.13 -7.24 -1.26
N VAL A 236 -5.37 -6.87 -0.89
CA VAL A 236 -5.98 -5.60 -1.31
C VAL A 236 -5.16 -4.41 -0.85
N ARG A 237 -4.71 -4.42 0.40
CA ARG A 237 -3.82 -3.38 0.92
C ARG A 237 -2.48 -3.32 0.18
N VAL A 238 -1.93 -4.47 -0.21
CA VAL A 238 -0.72 -4.52 -1.06
C VAL A 238 -0.99 -3.86 -2.40
N ALA A 239 -2.10 -4.19 -3.06
CA ALA A 239 -2.46 -3.61 -4.35
C ALA A 239 -2.62 -2.08 -4.26
N ASP A 240 -3.21 -1.56 -3.18
CA ASP A 240 -3.33 -0.11 -2.93
C ASP A 240 -1.96 0.59 -2.77
N ILE A 241 -0.97 -0.09 -2.19
CA ILE A 241 0.40 0.43 -2.04
C ILE A 241 1.13 0.44 -3.38
N VAL A 242 0.99 -0.63 -4.18
CA VAL A 242 1.78 -0.84 -5.40
C VAL A 242 1.20 -0.11 -6.61
N ARG A 243 -0.13 -0.04 -6.75
CA ARG A 243 -0.81 0.57 -7.91
C ARG A 243 -0.31 1.98 -8.29
N PRO A 244 -0.02 2.92 -7.35
CA PRO A 244 0.41 4.27 -7.71
C PRO A 244 1.82 4.24 -8.32
N MET A 245 2.67 3.33 -7.84
CA MET A 245 4.04 3.14 -8.32
C MET A 245 4.06 2.59 -9.75
N MET A 246 3.01 1.86 -10.14
CA MET A 246 2.80 1.37 -11.51
C MET A 246 2.12 2.41 -12.42
N GLY A 247 1.85 3.63 -11.93
CA GLY A 247 1.13 4.66 -12.70
C GLY A 247 -0.36 4.36 -12.89
N ILE A 248 -0.96 3.51 -12.05
CA ILE A 248 -2.39 3.21 -12.09
C ILE A 248 -3.14 4.28 -11.30
N SER A 249 -3.98 5.05 -11.99
CA SER A 249 -4.77 6.13 -11.37
C SER A 249 -5.83 5.58 -10.40
N PRO A 250 -6.24 6.35 -9.38
CA PRO A 250 -7.34 5.96 -8.48
C PRO A 250 -8.61 5.59 -9.25
N SER A 251 -8.94 6.36 -10.31
CA SER A 251 -10.12 6.08 -11.15
C SER A 251 -10.03 4.75 -11.90
N ALA A 252 -8.85 4.32 -12.35
CA ALA A 252 -8.68 3.01 -12.99
C ALA A 252 -8.82 1.87 -11.97
N TRP A 253 -8.36 2.11 -10.75
CA TRP A 253 -8.45 1.17 -9.65
C TRP A 253 -9.88 0.98 -9.15
N ASP A 254 -10.62 2.08 -8.95
CA ASP A 254 -12.02 2.02 -8.53
C ASP A 254 -12.90 1.35 -9.58
N GLU A 255 -12.61 1.59 -10.87
CA GLU A 255 -13.25 0.88 -11.98
C GLU A 255 -12.95 -0.63 -11.93
N ALA A 256 -11.70 -1.04 -11.69
CA ALA A 256 -11.34 -2.44 -11.56
C ALA A 256 -12.05 -3.12 -10.38
N LYS A 257 -12.06 -2.51 -9.19
CA LYS A 257 -12.78 -3.04 -8.02
C LYS A 257 -14.28 -3.16 -8.28
N ARG A 258 -14.87 -2.22 -9.04
CA ARG A 258 -16.30 -2.22 -9.36
C ARG A 258 -16.70 -3.40 -10.25
N TYR A 259 -15.87 -3.76 -11.22
CA TYR A 259 -16.20 -4.80 -12.20
C TYR A 259 -15.65 -6.19 -11.87
N MET A 260 -14.51 -6.28 -11.18
CA MET A 260 -13.87 -7.55 -10.82
C MET A 260 -14.10 -7.94 -9.36
N GLY A 261 -14.44 -6.98 -8.49
CA GLY A 261 -14.32 -7.13 -7.04
C GLY A 261 -12.90 -6.80 -6.55
N PRO A 262 -12.75 -6.42 -5.26
CA PRO A 262 -11.49 -5.93 -4.73
C PRO A 262 -10.41 -7.01 -4.70
N GLU A 263 -10.76 -8.26 -4.41
CA GLU A 263 -9.82 -9.38 -4.34
C GLU A 263 -9.24 -9.71 -5.72
N GLU A 264 -10.10 -9.93 -6.72
CA GLU A 264 -9.65 -10.25 -8.09
C GLU A 264 -8.88 -9.08 -8.71
N ALA A 265 -9.33 -7.84 -8.52
CA ALA A 265 -8.57 -6.67 -8.96
C ALA A 265 -7.16 -6.63 -8.32
N SER A 266 -7.03 -7.06 -7.07
CA SER A 266 -5.74 -7.12 -6.37
C SER A 266 -4.83 -8.22 -6.93
N VAL A 267 -5.39 -9.38 -7.29
CA VAL A 267 -4.66 -10.43 -8.01
C VAL A 267 -4.11 -9.89 -9.32
N VAL A 268 -4.91 -9.15 -10.09
CA VAL A 268 -4.50 -8.56 -11.36
C VAL A 268 -3.35 -7.58 -11.17
N VAL A 269 -3.44 -6.66 -10.20
CA VAL A 269 -2.37 -5.68 -9.94
C VAL A 269 -1.06 -6.37 -9.57
N VAL A 270 -1.12 -7.37 -8.69
CA VAL A 270 0.08 -8.09 -8.24
C VAL A 270 0.66 -8.98 -9.36
N ALA A 271 -0.18 -9.58 -10.21
CA ALA A 271 0.27 -10.32 -11.40
C ALA A 271 0.88 -9.40 -12.46
N MET A 272 0.35 -8.18 -12.62
CA MET A 272 0.93 -7.15 -13.48
C MET A 272 2.26 -6.65 -12.94
N LEU A 273 2.43 -6.55 -11.62
CA LEU A 273 3.71 -6.18 -11.00
C LEU A 273 4.80 -7.20 -11.34
N GLU A 274 4.50 -8.50 -11.29
CA GLU A 274 5.45 -9.56 -11.64
C GLU A 274 5.95 -9.46 -13.09
N ARG A 275 5.15 -8.85 -13.97
CA ARG A 275 5.45 -8.64 -15.38
C ARG A 275 5.56 -7.18 -15.76
N PHE A 276 5.93 -6.32 -14.81
CA PHE A 276 5.89 -4.88 -15.02
C PHE A 276 6.71 -4.44 -16.24
N GLY A 277 7.87 -5.07 -16.46
CA GLY A 277 8.74 -4.80 -17.63
C GLY A 277 8.12 -5.14 -18.99
N ASP A 278 7.13 -6.02 -19.05
CA ASP A 278 6.44 -6.41 -20.29
C ASP A 278 5.25 -5.47 -20.61
N ILE A 279 4.87 -4.58 -19.67
CA ILE A 279 3.62 -3.80 -19.73
C ILE A 279 3.95 -2.32 -19.99
N ARG A 280 3.65 -1.86 -21.21
CA ARG A 280 3.91 -0.47 -21.61
C ARG A 280 3.06 0.57 -20.85
N SER A 281 1.80 0.24 -20.54
CA SER A 281 0.88 1.15 -19.83
C SER A 281 0.02 0.37 -18.84
N PRO A 282 0.43 0.27 -17.57
CA PRO A 282 -0.29 -0.51 -16.56
C PRO A 282 -1.71 0.01 -16.30
N GLY A 283 -1.90 1.33 -16.20
CA GLY A 283 -3.23 1.93 -16.01
C GLY A 283 -4.17 1.65 -17.18
N GLY A 284 -3.69 1.77 -18.43
CA GLY A 284 -4.48 1.46 -19.62
C GLY A 284 -4.78 -0.03 -19.74
N TYR A 285 -3.81 -0.88 -19.41
CA TYR A 285 -3.99 -2.33 -19.41
C TYR A 285 -5.05 -2.76 -18.38
N LEU A 286 -4.98 -2.25 -17.15
CA LEU A 286 -5.97 -2.54 -16.11
C LEU A 286 -7.38 -2.15 -16.57
N ARG A 287 -7.56 -0.95 -17.17
CA ARG A 287 -8.88 -0.55 -17.72
C ARG A 287 -9.38 -1.49 -18.81
N SER A 288 -8.50 -1.97 -19.69
CA SER A 288 -8.89 -2.94 -20.71
C SER A 288 -9.36 -4.27 -20.11
N LEU A 289 -8.75 -4.69 -19.00
CA LEU A 289 -9.18 -5.88 -18.26
C LEU A 289 -10.50 -5.62 -17.53
N SER A 290 -10.67 -4.42 -16.93
CA SER A 290 -11.93 -4.01 -16.29
C SER A 290 -13.09 -3.98 -17.27
N ALA A 291 -12.86 -3.49 -18.50
CA ALA A 291 -13.87 -3.52 -19.56
C ALA A 291 -14.27 -4.95 -19.96
N LYS A 292 -13.32 -5.89 -19.97
CA LYS A 292 -13.61 -7.33 -20.18
C LYS A 292 -14.36 -7.96 -19.00
N ALA A 293 -14.02 -7.56 -17.78
CA ALA A 293 -14.73 -8.00 -16.59
C ALA A 293 -16.18 -7.48 -16.55
N ALA A 294 -16.41 -6.25 -17.01
CA ALA A 294 -17.74 -5.65 -17.10
C ALA A 294 -18.70 -6.44 -18.00
N ILE A 295 -18.19 -7.15 -19.00
CA ILE A 295 -18.96 -8.03 -19.90
C ILE A 295 -18.90 -9.51 -19.51
N GLY A 296 -18.28 -9.85 -18.38
CA GLY A 296 -18.17 -11.23 -17.87
C GLY A 296 -17.16 -12.12 -18.62
N GLU A 297 -16.29 -11.55 -19.46
CA GLU A 297 -15.30 -12.29 -20.26
C GLU A 297 -13.90 -12.32 -19.62
N PHE A 298 -13.77 -11.90 -18.36
CA PHE A 298 -12.49 -11.85 -17.66
C PHE A 298 -12.40 -12.90 -16.55
N SER A 299 -11.20 -13.48 -16.40
CA SER A 299 -10.80 -14.20 -15.21
C SER A 299 -9.31 -14.01 -14.97
N CYS A 300 -8.90 -13.87 -13.71
CA CYS A 300 -7.48 -13.75 -13.33
C CYS A 300 -6.70 -15.09 -13.43
N GLY A 301 -7.39 -16.23 -13.58
CA GLY A 301 -6.81 -17.58 -13.60
C GLY A 301 -5.71 -17.79 -14.65
N PRO A 302 -6.00 -17.52 -15.94
CA PRO A 302 -5.01 -17.63 -16.99
C PRO A 302 -3.76 -16.77 -16.78
N MET A 303 -3.89 -15.61 -16.12
CA MET A 303 -2.74 -14.74 -15.80
C MET A 303 -1.81 -15.43 -14.80
N ILE A 304 -2.35 -15.97 -13.72
CA ILE A 304 -1.57 -16.69 -12.69
C ILE A 304 -0.94 -17.95 -13.26
N MET A 305 -1.68 -18.73 -14.04
CA MET A 305 -1.15 -19.94 -14.68
C MET A 305 -0.04 -19.64 -15.69
N ALA A 306 -0.07 -18.48 -16.36
CA ALA A 306 1.01 -18.05 -17.24
C ALA A 306 2.28 -17.69 -16.47
N LEU A 307 2.16 -17.08 -15.28
CA LEU A 307 3.31 -16.79 -14.41
C LEU A 307 3.97 -18.09 -13.91
N MET A 308 3.18 -19.04 -13.43
CA MET A 308 3.71 -20.33 -12.96
C MET A 308 4.50 -21.09 -14.03
N ARG A 309 4.06 -21.04 -15.30
CA ARG A 309 4.77 -21.70 -16.39
C ARG A 309 6.11 -21.02 -16.72
N ARG A 310 6.22 -19.71 -16.46
CA ARG A 310 7.47 -18.95 -16.65
C ARG A 310 8.48 -19.26 -15.56
N ASP A 311 8.02 -19.44 -14.32
CA ASP A 311 8.90 -19.80 -13.20
C ASP A 311 9.42 -21.24 -13.27
N ALA A 312 8.70 -22.12 -13.95
CA ALA A 312 9.07 -23.53 -14.12
C ALA A 312 9.96 -23.82 -15.35
N ALA A 313 10.14 -22.84 -16.24
CA ALA A 313 10.91 -22.94 -17.48
C ALA A 313 12.28 -22.26 -17.33
#